data_AF-Q9U4W7-F1
#
_entry.id   AF-Q9U4W7-F1
#
_cell.length_a   1.000
_cell.length_b   1.000
_cell.length_c   1.000
_cell.angle_alpha   90.00
_cell.angle_beta   90.00
_cell.angle_gamma   90.00
#
_symmetry.space_group_name_H-M   'P 1'
#
loop_
_entity.id
_entity.type
_entity.pdbx_description
1 polymer ?
#
loop_
_entity_poly.entity_id
_entity_poly.type
_entity_poly.pdbx_seq_one_letter_code
_entity_poly.pdbx_strand_id
1 'polypeptide(L)'
;DIGDIIRGKDLYRGGNTKEKKKRKKLEENLKTIFGHIYDELKNGKTNGEEELQKRYRGDKDNDFYQLREDWWDANRETVWKAITCNAGSYQYSQPTCGRGEIPYVTLSKCQCIAGEVPTYFDYVPQYLR
;
A
#
# COMPACT_ATOMS: atom_id res chain seq x y z
N ASP A 1 1.88 0.47 -8.63
CA ASP A 1 0.57 1.08 -8.96
C ASP A 1 -0.51 0.90 -7.91
N ILE A 2 -0.90 -0.33 -7.53
CA ILE A 2 -1.95 -0.53 -6.51
C ILE A 2 -1.64 0.27 -5.23
N GLY A 3 -0.40 0.23 -4.75
CA GLY A 3 0.02 1.03 -3.60
C GLY A 3 -0.16 2.54 -3.78
N ASP A 4 0.08 3.07 -4.98
CA ASP A 4 -0.15 4.50 -5.26
C ASP A 4 -1.63 4.86 -5.29
N ILE A 5 -2.48 3.97 -5.78
CA ILE A 5 -3.94 4.17 -5.75
C ILE A 5 -4.42 4.19 -4.30
N ILE A 6 -4.00 3.23 -3.49
CA ILE A 6 -4.36 3.16 -2.07
C ILE A 6 -3.87 4.40 -1.32
N ARG A 7 -2.67 4.89 -1.62
CA ARG A 7 -2.04 6.04 -0.96
C ARG A 7 -2.40 7.40 -1.54
N GLY A 8 -3.21 7.46 -2.60
CA GLY A 8 -3.59 8.71 -3.27
C GLY A 8 -2.44 9.37 -4.07
N LYS A 9 -1.39 8.61 -4.41
CA LYS A 9 -0.21 9.05 -5.18
C LYS A 9 -0.29 8.73 -6.67
N ASP A 10 -1.33 8.04 -7.12
CA ASP A 10 -1.45 7.63 -8.52
C ASP A 10 -1.75 8.83 -9.45
N LEU A 11 -0.90 9.00 -10.45
CA LEU A 11 -0.89 10.12 -11.41
C LEU A 11 -1.87 9.92 -12.57
N TYR A 12 -2.40 8.71 -12.79
CA TYR A 12 -3.27 8.47 -13.93
C TYR A 12 -4.63 9.15 -13.71
N ARG A 13 -5.04 10.06 -14.58
CA ARG A 13 -6.30 10.83 -14.43
C ARG A 13 -7.48 10.28 -15.24
N GLY A 14 -7.34 9.11 -15.88
CA GLY A 14 -8.34 8.54 -16.78
C GLY A 14 -8.19 9.07 -18.22
N GLY A 15 -8.24 8.17 -19.20
CA GLY A 15 -8.06 8.48 -20.62
C GLY A 15 -9.32 9.02 -21.29
N ASN A 16 -10.49 8.78 -20.71
CA ASN A 16 -11.78 9.30 -21.18
C ASN A 16 -12.71 9.71 -20.03
N THR A 17 -13.85 10.31 -20.37
CA THR A 17 -14.84 10.79 -19.39
C THR A 17 -15.40 9.69 -18.50
N LYS A 18 -15.54 8.46 -19.01
CA LYS A 18 -16.08 7.32 -18.25
C LYS A 18 -15.08 6.85 -17.19
N GLU A 19 -13.80 6.76 -17.55
CA GLU A 19 -12.71 6.41 -16.63
C GLU A 19 -12.51 7.48 -15.56
N LYS A 20 -12.51 8.76 -15.94
CA LYS A 20 -12.47 9.90 -14.99
C LYS A 20 -13.54 9.77 -13.90
N LYS A 21 -14.79 9.47 -14.29
CA LYS A 21 -15.90 9.27 -13.35
C LYS A 21 -15.67 8.06 -12.43
N LYS A 22 -15.21 6.92 -12.97
CA LYS A 22 -14.90 5.73 -12.16
C LYS A 22 -13.78 6.00 -11.16
N ARG A 23 -12.75 6.71 -11.56
CA ARG A 23 -11.63 7.10 -10.70
C ARG A 23 -12.05 8.04 -9.58
N LYS A 24 -12.88 9.04 -9.89
CA LYS A 24 -13.45 9.93 -8.88
C LYS A 24 -14.23 9.13 -7.84
N LYS A 25 -15.09 8.21 -8.28
CA LYS A 25 -15.85 7.32 -7.40
C LYS A 25 -14.96 6.41 -6.54
N LEU A 26 -13.88 5.86 -7.12
CA LEU A 26 -12.91 5.06 -6.37
C LEU A 26 -12.25 5.88 -5.27
N GLU A 27 -11.81 7.09 -5.59
CA GLU A 27 -11.17 7.96 -4.61
C GLU A 27 -12.13 8.43 -3.50
N GLU A 28 -13.38 8.76 -3.85
CA GLU A 28 -14.44 9.05 -2.87
C GLU A 28 -14.70 7.85 -1.93
N ASN A 29 -14.72 6.63 -2.47
CA ASN A 29 -14.86 5.42 -1.66
C ASN A 29 -13.66 5.21 -0.73
N LEU A 30 -12.43 5.41 -1.20
CA LEU A 30 -11.23 5.26 -0.39
C LEU A 30 -11.21 6.30 0.74
N LYS A 31 -11.52 7.57 0.45
CA LYS A 31 -11.66 8.61 1.49
C LYS A 31 -12.70 8.22 2.54
N THR A 32 -13.83 7.66 2.12
CA THR A 32 -14.89 7.20 3.04
C THR A 32 -14.39 6.06 3.93
N ILE A 33 -13.72 5.05 3.35
CA ILE A 33 -13.17 3.91 4.09
C ILE A 33 -12.11 4.39 5.11
N PHE A 34 -11.16 5.22 4.68
CA PHE A 34 -10.12 5.73 5.57
C PHE A 34 -10.66 6.69 6.62
N GLY A 35 -11.75 7.40 6.34
CA GLY A 35 -12.50 8.16 7.34
C GLY A 35 -13.08 7.26 8.44
N HIS A 36 -13.69 6.13 8.06
CA HIS A 36 -14.18 5.15 9.04
C HIS A 36 -13.04 4.53 9.85
N ILE A 37 -11.92 4.15 9.21
CA ILE A 37 -10.74 3.63 9.91
C ILE A 37 -10.19 4.66 10.90
N TYR A 38 -10.09 5.93 10.50
CA TYR A 38 -9.65 7.01 11.36
C TYR A 38 -10.57 7.18 12.59
N ASP A 39 -11.89 7.19 12.37
CA ASP A 39 -12.87 7.32 13.45
C ASP A 39 -12.84 6.10 14.40
N GLU A 40 -12.66 4.88 13.87
CA GLU A 40 -12.50 3.66 14.69
C GLU A 40 -11.20 3.68 15.50
N LEU A 41 -10.08 4.13 14.91
CA LEU A 41 -8.81 4.28 15.61
C LEU A 41 -8.90 5.31 16.75
N LYS A 42 -9.68 6.38 16.53
CA LYS A 42 -9.93 7.41 17.56
C LYS A 42 -10.86 6.91 18.66
N ASN A 43 -11.91 6.17 18.32
CA ASN A 43 -12.92 5.69 19.27
C ASN A 43 -12.53 4.39 19.97
N GLY A 44 -11.53 3.66 19.45
CA GLY A 44 -11.00 2.45 20.03
C GLY A 44 -10.35 2.72 21.38
N LYS A 45 -10.65 1.90 22.39
CA LYS A 45 -10.00 1.90 23.72
C LYS A 45 -8.56 1.37 23.64
N THR A 46 -7.78 1.81 22.66
CA THR A 46 -6.36 1.51 22.57
C THR A 46 -5.58 2.51 23.40
N ASN A 47 -4.66 2.01 24.23
CA ASN A 47 -3.64 2.85 24.86
C ASN A 47 -2.89 3.61 23.76
N GLY A 48 -3.13 4.91 23.59
CA GLY A 48 -2.50 5.72 22.55
C GLY A 48 -3.41 6.64 21.73
N GLU A 49 -4.63 6.95 22.17
CA GLU A 49 -5.48 7.96 21.50
C GLU A 49 -4.72 9.27 21.26
N GLU A 50 -3.97 9.76 22.26
CA GLU A 50 -3.15 10.98 22.15
C GLU A 50 -2.06 10.85 21.09
N GLU A 51 -1.36 9.70 21.03
CA GLU A 51 -0.33 9.43 20.03
C GLU A 51 -0.91 9.30 18.61
N LEU A 52 -2.09 8.68 18.46
CA LEU A 52 -2.80 8.58 17.18
C LEU A 52 -3.29 9.95 16.70
N GLN A 53 -3.86 10.75 17.59
CA GLN A 53 -4.28 12.13 17.28
C GLN A 53 -3.08 12.99 16.89
N LYS A 54 -1.91 12.79 17.53
CA LYS A 54 -0.68 13.50 17.21
C LYS A 54 -0.08 13.07 15.87
N ARG A 55 -0.01 11.76 15.60
CA ARG A 55 0.52 11.19 14.36
C ARG A 55 -0.34 11.58 13.14
N TYR A 56 -1.66 11.41 13.25
CA TYR A 56 -2.60 11.69 12.16
C TYR A 56 -3.28 13.05 12.32
N ARG A 57 -2.58 14.03 12.91
CA ARG A 57 -3.11 15.38 13.07
C ARG A 57 -3.29 16.03 11.70
N GLY A 58 -4.52 16.46 11.39
CA GLY A 58 -4.85 17.11 10.12
C GLY A 58 -5.04 16.13 8.94
N ASP A 59 -4.91 14.82 9.16
CA ASP A 59 -5.09 13.83 8.09
C ASP A 59 -6.53 13.83 7.56
N LYS A 60 -7.51 14.13 8.42
CA LYS A 60 -8.93 14.30 8.03
C LYS A 60 -9.14 15.39 6.98
N ASP A 61 -8.32 16.44 7.03
CA ASP A 61 -8.37 17.56 6.07
C ASP A 61 -7.45 17.33 4.86
N ASN A 62 -6.56 16.34 4.94
CA ASN A 62 -5.54 16.00 3.94
C ASN A 62 -5.75 14.60 3.36
N ASP A 63 -7.00 14.21 3.09
CA ASP A 63 -7.34 12.94 2.41
C ASP A 63 -6.73 11.68 3.04
N PHE A 64 -6.42 11.74 4.33
CA PHE A 64 -5.82 10.68 5.13
C PHE A 64 -4.46 10.20 4.60
N TYR A 65 -3.64 11.07 3.98
CA TYR A 65 -2.40 10.64 3.33
C TYR A 65 -1.46 9.86 4.28
N GLN A 66 -1.24 10.30 5.53
CA GLN A 66 -0.35 9.59 6.44
C GLN A 66 -0.92 8.23 6.85
N LEU A 67 -2.21 8.18 7.20
CA LEU A 67 -2.91 6.94 7.54
C LEU A 67 -2.91 5.96 6.36
N ARG A 68 -3.04 6.44 5.13
CA ARG A 68 -3.01 5.60 3.91
C ARG A 68 -1.61 5.05 3.63
N GLU A 69 -0.55 5.84 3.87
CA GLU A 69 0.84 5.37 3.80
C GLU A 69 1.10 4.29 4.85
N ASP A 70 0.75 4.55 6.11
CA ASP A 70 0.97 3.62 7.22
C ASP A 70 0.15 2.34 7.05
N TRP A 71 -1.08 2.44 6.53
CA TRP A 71 -1.88 1.28 6.20
C TRP A 71 -1.24 0.45 5.08
N TRP A 72 -0.69 1.08 4.05
CA TRP A 72 0.00 0.35 2.99
C TRP A 72 1.23 -0.37 3.55
N ASP A 73 2.06 0.31 4.34
CA ASP A 73 3.26 -0.26 4.96
C ASP A 73 2.91 -1.48 5.82
N ALA A 74 1.86 -1.39 6.63
CA ALA A 74 1.39 -2.48 7.49
C ALA A 74 0.80 -3.68 6.72
N ASN A 75 0.26 -3.47 5.52
CA ASN A 75 -0.50 -4.49 4.78
C ASN A 75 0.16 -4.97 3.47
N ARG A 76 1.24 -4.33 3.01
CA ARG A 76 1.86 -4.62 1.70
C ARG A 76 2.29 -6.07 1.54
N GLU A 77 2.74 -6.72 2.61
CA GLU A 77 3.09 -8.15 2.57
C GLU A 77 1.88 -9.03 2.27
N THR A 78 0.75 -8.77 2.93
CA THR A 78 -0.51 -9.49 2.71
C THR A 78 -1.04 -9.24 1.31
N VAL A 79 -0.95 -8.00 0.83
CA VAL A 79 -1.33 -7.64 -0.55
C VAL A 79 -0.43 -8.38 -1.56
N TRP A 80 0.88 -8.41 -1.34
CA TRP A 80 1.81 -9.14 -2.20
C TRP A 80 1.51 -10.64 -2.23
N LYS A 81 1.25 -11.26 -1.08
CA LYS A 81 0.84 -12.66 -0.97
C LYS A 81 -0.41 -12.96 -1.80
N ALA A 82 -1.38 -12.05 -1.79
CA ALA A 82 -2.59 -12.18 -2.61
C ALA A 82 -2.30 -12.07 -4.11
N ILE A 83 -1.53 -11.06 -4.53
CA ILE A 83 -1.16 -10.83 -5.95
C ILE A 83 -0.42 -12.04 -6.53
N THR A 84 0.44 -12.67 -5.72
CA THR A 84 1.32 -13.76 -6.14
C THR A 84 0.77 -15.15 -5.84
N CYS A 85 -0.48 -15.25 -5.35
CA CYS A 85 -1.11 -16.51 -4.97
C CYS A 85 -1.05 -17.58 -6.08
N ASN A 86 -1.23 -17.15 -7.34
CA ASN A 86 -1.23 -18.01 -8.53
C ASN A 86 0.03 -17.84 -9.41
N ALA A 87 1.12 -17.29 -8.87
CA ALA A 87 2.36 -17.10 -9.61
C ALA A 87 3.16 -18.41 -9.85
N GLY A 88 2.68 -19.57 -9.38
CA GLY A 88 3.28 -20.87 -9.69
C GLY A 88 4.78 -20.94 -9.38
N SER A 89 5.57 -21.38 -10.36
CA SER A 89 7.03 -21.46 -10.27
C SER A 89 7.77 -20.18 -10.71
N TYR A 90 7.05 -19.09 -10.99
CA TYR A 90 7.69 -17.84 -11.41
C TYR A 90 8.51 -17.21 -10.28
N GLN A 91 9.56 -16.51 -10.67
CA GLN A 91 10.52 -15.89 -9.78
C GLN A 91 10.60 -14.39 -10.05
N TYR A 92 10.79 -13.60 -8.99
CA TYR A 92 11.30 -12.25 -9.07
C TYR A 92 12.83 -12.29 -9.21
N SER A 93 13.33 -11.86 -10.36
CA SER A 93 14.71 -12.12 -10.80
C SER A 93 15.78 -11.21 -10.17
N GLN A 94 15.40 -10.23 -9.34
CA GLN A 94 16.39 -9.45 -8.61
C GLN A 94 16.76 -10.17 -7.29
N PRO A 95 18.06 -10.22 -6.94
CA PRO A 95 18.51 -10.81 -5.69
C PRO A 95 18.23 -9.81 -4.55
N THR A 96 17.01 -9.83 -4.04
CA THR A 96 16.55 -8.94 -2.96
C THR A 96 16.09 -9.69 -1.72
N CYS A 97 15.97 -11.03 -1.80
CA CYS A 97 15.65 -11.86 -0.65
C CYS A 97 16.91 -12.16 0.16
N GLY A 98 16.73 -12.37 1.47
CA GLY A 98 17.81 -12.63 2.41
C GLY A 98 18.27 -11.36 3.14
N ARG A 99 18.90 -11.53 4.31
CA ARG A 99 19.49 -10.44 5.09
C ARG A 99 21.00 -10.65 5.15
N GLY A 100 21.79 -9.62 4.82
CA GLY A 100 23.25 -9.67 4.88
C GLY A 100 23.92 -9.86 3.51
N GLU A 101 25.07 -10.55 3.50
CA GLU A 101 26.01 -10.55 2.37
C GLU A 101 25.63 -11.44 1.18
N ILE A 102 24.63 -12.33 1.33
CA ILE A 102 24.23 -13.27 0.27
C ILE A 102 22.77 -13.06 -0.10
N PRO A 103 22.46 -12.03 -0.90
CA PRO A 103 21.12 -11.85 -1.44
C PRO A 103 20.82 -12.92 -2.51
N TYR A 104 19.57 -13.34 -2.61
CA TYR A 104 19.13 -14.36 -3.56
C TYR A 104 17.78 -14.00 -4.20
N VAL A 105 17.48 -14.61 -5.35
CA VAL A 105 16.20 -14.45 -6.06
C VAL A 105 15.11 -15.29 -5.40
N THR A 106 13.85 -14.95 -5.60
CA THR A 106 12.75 -15.78 -5.07
C THR A 106 12.78 -17.18 -5.68
N LEU A 107 12.54 -18.23 -4.89
CA LEU A 107 12.57 -19.61 -5.40
C LEU A 107 11.32 -19.97 -6.22
N SER A 108 10.14 -19.49 -5.81
CA SER A 108 8.87 -19.66 -6.51
C SER A 108 7.86 -18.62 -6.03
N LYS A 109 6.72 -18.52 -6.73
CA LYS A 109 5.62 -17.59 -6.44
C LYS A 109 6.04 -16.13 -6.28
N CYS A 110 7.17 -15.70 -6.85
CA CYS A 110 7.69 -14.35 -6.68
C CYS A 110 7.72 -13.88 -5.20
N GLN A 111 7.99 -14.77 -4.25
CA GLN A 111 8.05 -14.47 -2.82
C GLN A 111 9.38 -14.92 -2.21
N CYS A 112 9.89 -14.17 -1.24
CA CYS A 112 10.99 -14.64 -0.40
C CYS A 112 10.51 -15.79 0.50
N ILE A 113 11.44 -16.62 1.00
CA ILE A 113 11.10 -17.80 1.82
C ILE A 113 10.31 -17.41 3.08
N ALA A 114 10.63 -16.27 3.69
CA ALA A 114 9.93 -15.74 4.86
C ALA A 114 8.57 -15.07 4.52
N GLY A 115 8.14 -15.08 3.26
CA GLY A 115 6.93 -14.39 2.79
C GLY A 115 7.09 -12.87 2.67
N GLU A 116 8.31 -12.35 2.78
CA GLU A 116 8.66 -10.94 2.58
C GLU A 116 8.46 -10.54 1.10
N VAL A 117 8.15 -9.26 0.87
CA VAL A 117 8.02 -8.68 -0.47
C VAL A 117 9.41 -8.47 -1.07
N PRO A 118 9.77 -9.10 -2.21
CA PRO A 118 11.10 -9.00 -2.78
C PRO A 118 11.33 -7.69 -3.56
N THR A 119 10.43 -6.71 -3.49
CA THR A 119 10.53 -5.48 -4.28
C THR A 119 10.18 -4.24 -3.46
N TYR A 120 10.73 -3.11 -3.87
CA TYR A 120 10.47 -1.79 -3.33
C TYR A 120 9.91 -0.84 -4.39
N PHE A 121 9.40 -1.36 -5.51
CA PHE A 121 8.80 -0.50 -6.55
C PHE A 121 7.64 0.34 -6.02
N ASP A 122 6.93 -0.11 -4.99
CA ASP A 122 5.93 0.68 -4.28
C ASP A 122 6.52 1.87 -3.48
N TYR A 123 7.83 2.00 -3.36
CA TYR A 123 8.49 3.20 -2.79
C TYR A 123 9.25 4.01 -3.84
N VAL A 124 9.17 3.63 -5.12
CA VAL A 124 9.72 4.40 -6.24
C VAL A 124 8.63 5.34 -6.79
N PRO A 125 8.91 6.64 -7.01
CA PRO A 125 7.97 7.57 -7.62
C PRO A 125 7.39 7.03 -8.93
N GLN A 126 6.07 7.11 -9.13
CA GLN A 126 5.40 6.49 -10.29
C GLN A 126 6.01 6.82 -11.64
N TYR A 127 6.44 8.07 -11.81
CA TYR A 127 7.04 8.54 -13.06
C TYR A 127 8.35 7.80 -13.42
N LEU A 128 9.07 7.26 -12.43
CA LEU A 128 10.36 6.58 -12.60
C LEU A 128 10.24 5.04 -12.64
N ARG A 129 9.03 4.50 -12.48
CA ARG A 129 8.79 3.06 -12.45
C ARG A 129 8.74 2.41 -13.82
#